data_AF-A0A1B6HF78-F1
#
_entry.id   AF-A0A1B6HF78-F1
#
_cell.length_a   1.000
_cell.length_b   1.000
_cell.length_c   1.000
_cell.angle_alpha   90.00
_cell.angle_beta   90.00
_cell.angle_gamma   90.00
#
_symmetry.space_group_name_H-M   'P 1'
#
loop_
_entity.id
_entity.type
_entity.pdbx_description
1 polymer ?
#
loop_
_entity_poly.entity_id
_entity_poly.type
_entity_poly.pdbx_seq_one_letter_code
_entity_poly.pdbx_strand_id
1 'polypeptide(L)'
;LFGQLERDEPCDSEVVFERLKSDPLTAVTEVGGPFSLVFWHSESRQLWFGRDVLGRHSLLWSVSSRHLLLTSAANRQSDLEEVPALGLFMVDLSSSQNIAIQFFPWAHLTISFSTMSNVPV
;
A
#
# COMPACT_ATOMS: atom_id res chain seq x y z
N LEU A 1 -24.01 -27.41 -0.82
CA LEU A 1 -22.59 -27.14 -1.18
C LEU A 1 -22.00 -26.32 -0.03
N PHE A 2 -21.64 -26.99 1.07
CA PHE A 2 -21.08 -26.30 2.24
C PHE A 2 -19.60 -26.03 1.93
N GLY A 3 -19.19 -24.76 2.00
CA GLY A 3 -17.79 -24.38 1.86
C GLY A 3 -17.00 -25.07 2.96
N GLN A 4 -16.07 -25.95 2.56
CA GLN A 4 -15.12 -26.54 3.50
C GLN A 4 -14.21 -25.41 3.99
N LEU A 5 -14.47 -24.96 5.22
CA LEU A 5 -13.55 -24.17 6.02
C LEU A 5 -12.39 -25.12 6.39
N GLU A 6 -11.16 -24.68 6.17
CA GLU A 6 -9.91 -25.42 6.41
C GLU A 6 -9.54 -26.49 5.37
N ARG A 7 -8.69 -26.07 4.44
CA ARG A 7 -7.58 -26.89 3.95
C ARG A 7 -6.32 -26.33 4.63
N ASP A 8 -5.32 -27.16 4.94
CA ASP A 8 -4.00 -26.75 5.46
C ASP A 8 -3.17 -25.93 4.43
N GLU A 9 -3.82 -25.34 3.43
CA GLU A 9 -3.18 -24.52 2.41
C GLU A 9 -3.06 -23.07 2.93
N PRO A 10 -1.91 -22.42 2.72
CA PRO A 10 -1.72 -21.04 3.15
C PRO A 10 -2.70 -20.12 2.42
N CYS A 11 -3.21 -19.12 3.14
CA CYS A 11 -4.04 -18.10 2.51
C CYS A 11 -3.20 -17.18 1.61
N ASP A 12 -3.83 -16.51 0.65
CA ASP A 12 -3.12 -15.62 -0.29
C ASP A 12 -2.26 -14.57 0.44
N SER A 13 -2.73 -14.05 1.58
CA SER A 13 -1.98 -13.08 2.38
C SER A 13 -0.68 -13.65 2.96
N GLU A 14 -0.65 -14.92 3.36
CA GLU A 14 0.56 -15.58 3.84
C GLU A 14 1.57 -15.78 2.70
N VAL A 15 1.09 -16.24 1.54
CA VAL A 15 1.94 -16.44 0.35
C VAL A 15 2.57 -15.11 -0.09
N VAL A 16 1.80 -14.02 -0.08
CA VAL A 16 2.29 -12.67 -0.41
C VAL A 16 3.24 -12.15 0.68
N PHE A 17 2.93 -12.37 1.97
CA PHE A 17 3.77 -11.93 3.08
C PHE A 17 5.19 -12.50 3.00
N GLU A 18 5.35 -13.78 2.65
CA GLU A 18 6.69 -14.37 2.50
C GLU A 18 7.51 -13.71 1.38
N ARG A 19 6.87 -13.30 0.28
CA ARG A 19 7.55 -12.59 -0.82
C ARG A 19 7.87 -11.13 -0.45
N LEU A 20 6.97 -10.47 0.28
CA LEU A 20 7.14 -9.09 0.73
C LEU A 20 8.37 -8.92 1.64
N LYS A 21 8.75 -9.95 2.41
CA LYS A 21 9.96 -9.90 3.25
C LYS A 21 11.24 -9.73 2.44
N SER A 22 11.33 -10.30 1.25
CA SER A 22 12.54 -10.23 0.42
C SER A 22 12.57 -9.00 -0.48
N ASP A 23 11.46 -8.73 -1.16
CA ASP A 23 11.37 -7.63 -2.13
C ASP A 23 9.92 -7.15 -2.26
N PRO A 24 9.53 -6.10 -1.52
CA PRO A 24 8.19 -5.54 -1.57
C PRO A 24 7.76 -5.10 -2.98
N LEU A 25 8.66 -4.51 -3.77
CA LEU A 25 8.33 -3.96 -5.08
C LEU A 25 7.98 -5.07 -6.07
N THR A 26 8.85 -6.08 -6.16
CA THR A 26 8.64 -7.23 -7.04
C THR A 26 7.42 -8.03 -6.57
N ALA A 27 7.34 -8.33 -5.27
CA ALA A 27 6.25 -9.14 -4.72
C ALA A 27 4.88 -8.57 -5.04
N VAL A 28 4.67 -7.27 -4.85
CA VAL A 28 3.36 -6.64 -5.11
C VAL A 28 3.02 -6.59 -6.59
N THR A 29 4.01 -6.36 -7.45
CA THR A 29 3.81 -6.32 -8.91
C THR A 29 3.33 -7.68 -9.44
N GLU A 30 3.71 -8.78 -8.81
CA GLU A 30 3.33 -10.14 -9.18
C GLU A 30 1.92 -10.56 -8.71
N VAL A 31 1.31 -9.87 -7.73
CA VAL A 31 0.03 -10.29 -7.12
C VAL A 31 -1.14 -10.28 -8.14
N GLY A 32 -1.08 -9.48 -9.20
CA GLY A 32 -2.08 -9.51 -10.29
C GLY A 32 -3.50 -9.00 -9.93
N GLY A 33 -3.76 -8.58 -8.69
CA GLY A 33 -4.96 -7.85 -8.23
C GLY A 33 -6.11 -8.74 -7.71
N PRO A 34 -7.28 -8.18 -7.30
CA PRO A 34 -7.46 -6.87 -6.66
C PRO A 34 -6.82 -6.87 -5.26
N PHE A 35 -6.22 -5.74 -4.84
CA PHE A 35 -5.69 -5.63 -3.48
C PHE A 35 -5.62 -4.19 -2.98
N SER A 36 -5.66 -4.06 -1.66
CA SER A 36 -5.12 -2.94 -0.91
C SER A 36 -4.26 -3.52 0.21
N LEU A 37 -3.04 -3.05 0.38
CA LEU A 37 -2.11 -3.61 1.36
C LEU A 37 -1.42 -2.55 2.19
N VAL A 38 -1.07 -2.95 3.41
CA VAL A 38 -0.17 -2.26 4.32
C VAL A 38 0.75 -3.31 4.90
N PHE A 39 2.06 -3.14 4.71
CA PHE A 39 3.10 -4.08 5.10
C PHE A 39 4.19 -3.38 5.89
N TRP A 40 4.47 -3.90 7.08
CA TRP A 40 5.55 -3.41 7.93
C TRP A 40 6.77 -4.30 7.80
N HIS A 41 7.86 -3.75 7.25
CA HIS A 41 9.15 -4.40 7.16
C HIS A 41 10.00 -4.03 8.38
N SER A 42 9.97 -4.86 9.42
CA SER A 42 10.54 -4.54 10.73
C SER A 42 12.06 -4.35 10.75
N GLU A 43 12.79 -5.09 9.91
CA GLU A 43 14.26 -5.04 9.87
C GLU A 43 14.78 -3.71 9.32
N SER A 44 14.20 -3.24 8.21
CA SER A 44 14.53 -1.93 7.62
C SER A 44 13.73 -0.78 8.23
N ARG A 45 12.76 -1.08 9.11
CA ARG A 45 11.82 -0.11 9.70
C ARG A 45 11.04 0.67 8.65
N GLN A 46 10.62 -0.01 7.57
CA GLN A 46 9.90 0.60 6.45
C GLN A 46 8.43 0.16 6.44
N LEU A 47 7.53 1.11 6.28
CA LEU A 47 6.12 0.86 6.05
C LEU A 47 5.81 0.99 4.57
N TRP A 48 5.35 -0.09 3.95
CA TRP A 48 4.94 -0.16 2.56
C TRP A 48 3.43 -0.21 2.46
N PHE A 49 2.84 0.53 1.53
CA PHE A 49 1.39 0.50 1.32
C PHE A 49 1.03 0.89 -0.11
N GLY A 50 -0.15 0.46 -0.54
CA GLY A 50 -0.61 0.74 -1.89
C GLY A 50 -1.76 -0.16 -2.29
N ARG A 51 -2.16 -0.03 -3.55
CA ARG A 51 -3.34 -0.70 -4.10
C ARG A 51 -3.16 -1.09 -5.54
N ASP A 52 -3.94 -2.06 -6.01
CA ASP A 52 -3.89 -2.47 -7.42
C ASP A 52 -4.19 -1.30 -8.37
N VAL A 53 -3.70 -1.40 -9.61
CA VAL A 53 -3.78 -0.36 -10.65
C VAL A 53 -5.20 0.16 -10.87
N LEU A 54 -6.21 -0.69 -10.68
CA LEU A 54 -7.61 -0.31 -10.87
C LEU A 54 -8.22 0.35 -9.62
N GLY A 55 -7.56 0.27 -8.47
CA GLY A 55 -8.02 0.85 -7.21
C GLY A 55 -9.33 0.25 -6.70
N ARG A 56 -9.56 -1.06 -6.90
CA ARG A 56 -10.86 -1.70 -6.62
C ARG A 56 -11.15 -1.89 -5.13
N HIS A 57 -10.11 -2.02 -4.30
CA HIS A 57 -10.24 -2.00 -2.85
C HIS A 57 -9.87 -0.63 -2.29
N SER A 58 -10.68 -0.09 -1.39
CA SER A 58 -10.39 1.20 -0.75
C SER A 58 -9.18 1.11 0.19
N LEU A 59 -8.31 2.11 0.09
CA LEU A 59 -7.28 2.41 1.07
C LEU A 59 -7.20 3.93 1.12
N LEU A 60 -7.59 4.47 2.25
CA LEU A 60 -7.64 5.88 2.54
C LEU A 60 -6.44 6.27 3.38
N TRP A 61 -5.99 7.51 3.23
CA TRP A 61 -4.94 8.09 4.04
C TRP A 61 -5.26 9.50 4.55
N SER A 62 -4.62 9.85 5.65
CA SER A 62 -4.37 11.24 6.06
C SER A 62 -2.89 11.35 6.38
N VAL A 63 -2.22 12.31 5.74
CA VAL A 63 -0.77 12.46 5.80
C VAL A 63 -0.42 13.86 6.27
N SER A 64 0.50 13.95 7.22
CA SER A 64 1.21 15.18 7.55
C SER A 64 2.67 14.85 7.85
N SER A 65 3.50 15.88 8.06
CA SER A 65 4.90 15.69 8.48
C SER A 65 5.07 14.88 9.78
N ARG A 66 4.01 14.74 10.59
CA ARG A 66 4.07 14.08 11.91
C ARG A 66 3.22 12.84 12.06
N HIS A 67 2.32 12.55 11.12
CA HIS A 67 1.47 11.38 11.20
C HIS A 67 1.11 10.83 9.83
N LEU A 68 0.83 9.54 9.81
CA LEU A 68 0.22 8.82 8.70
C LEU A 68 -0.91 7.98 9.28
N LEU A 69 -2.14 8.21 8.81
CA LEU A 69 -3.28 7.34 9.06
C LEU A 69 -3.57 6.53 7.80
N LEU A 70 -3.80 5.23 7.94
CA LEU A 70 -4.25 4.35 6.85
C LEU A 70 -5.51 3.61 7.31
N THR A 71 -6.54 3.57 6.46
CA THR A 71 -7.78 2.82 6.75
C THR A 71 -8.47 2.40 5.46
N SER A 72 -9.19 1.28 5.45
CA SER A 72 -9.97 0.85 4.28
C SER A 72 -11.35 1.51 4.18
N ALA A 73 -11.83 2.11 5.28
CA ALA A 73 -13.14 2.73 5.35
C ALA A 73 -13.14 3.92 6.30
N ALA A 74 -13.99 4.89 5.99
CA ALA A 74 -14.24 6.07 6.81
C ALA A 74 -15.67 6.57 6.61
N ASN A 75 -16.12 7.42 7.55
CA ASN A 75 -17.38 8.15 7.36
C ASN A 75 -17.21 9.21 6.25
N ARG A 76 -18.28 9.53 5.53
CA ARG A 76 -18.27 10.53 4.43
C ARG A 76 -17.79 11.94 4.83
N GLN A 77 -17.78 12.24 6.13
CA GLN A 77 -17.36 13.53 6.68
C GLN A 77 -15.89 13.55 7.13
N SER A 78 -15.10 12.52 6.84
CA SER A 78 -13.67 12.50 7.16
C SER A 78 -12.84 13.27 6.13
N ASP A 79 -11.79 13.93 6.58
CA ASP A 79 -10.77 14.57 5.72
C ASP A 79 -9.76 13.53 5.16
N LEU A 80 -10.21 12.31 4.91
CA LEU A 80 -9.39 11.21 4.39
C LEU A 80 -9.51 11.13 2.88
N GLU A 81 -8.36 10.97 2.22
CA GLU A 81 -8.28 10.86 0.77
C GLU A 81 -7.95 9.42 0.36
N GLU A 82 -8.36 9.03 -0.84
CA GLU A 82 -8.02 7.73 -1.42
C GLU A 82 -6.53 7.69 -1.80
N VAL A 83 -5.79 6.69 -1.31
CA VAL A 83 -4.37 6.46 -1.66
C VAL A 83 -4.25 6.25 -3.17
N PRO A 84 -3.54 7.07 -3.95
CA PRO A 84 -3.55 6.98 -5.40
C PRO A 84 -3.21 5.58 -5.92
N ALA A 85 -4.01 5.03 -6.83
CA ALA A 85 -3.79 3.73 -7.47
C ALA A 85 -2.67 3.77 -8.54
N LEU A 86 -1.60 4.55 -8.28
CA LEU A 86 -0.54 4.86 -9.24
C LEU A 86 0.76 4.09 -8.97
N GLY A 87 0.87 3.46 -7.80
CA GLY A 87 2.10 2.79 -7.40
C GLY A 87 2.05 2.31 -5.96
N LEU A 88 3.22 1.91 -5.50
CA LEU A 88 3.50 1.69 -4.09
C LEU A 88 4.04 2.96 -3.44
N PHE A 89 3.76 3.08 -2.16
CA PHE A 89 4.29 4.12 -1.30
C PHE A 89 5.08 3.46 -0.17
N MET A 90 6.14 4.14 0.27
CA MET A 90 6.96 3.70 1.38
C MET A 90 7.26 4.87 2.30
N VAL A 91 7.22 4.62 3.61
CA VAL A 91 7.73 5.54 4.63
C VAL A 91 8.83 4.84 5.41
N ASP A 92 9.98 5.50 5.47
CA ASP A 92 11.10 5.09 6.33
C ASP A 92 10.86 5.63 7.74
N LEU A 93 10.66 4.73 8.70
CA LEU A 93 10.45 5.04 10.11
C LEU A 93 11.69 4.77 10.96
N SER A 94 12.87 4.63 10.33
CA SER A 94 14.14 4.52 11.04
C SER A 94 14.55 5.83 11.72
N SER A 95 14.18 6.97 11.13
CA SER A 95 14.38 8.32 11.66
C SER A 95 13.07 8.86 12.26
N SER A 96 13.14 9.43 13.46
CA SER A 96 11.95 9.87 14.24
C SER A 96 11.47 11.29 13.93
N GLN A 97 12.02 11.97 12.92
CA GLN A 97 11.82 13.41 12.78
C GLN A 97 10.64 13.81 11.90
N ASN A 98 10.44 13.18 10.74
CA ASN A 98 9.33 13.51 9.83
C ASN A 98 8.87 12.29 9.03
N ILE A 99 7.57 12.23 8.74
CA ILE A 99 6.99 11.31 7.76
C ILE A 99 7.28 11.87 6.36
N ALA A 100 8.08 11.14 5.59
CA ALA A 100 8.34 11.43 4.18
C ALA A 100 7.91 10.23 3.33
N ILE A 101 7.02 10.48 2.37
CA ILE A 101 6.49 9.43 1.50
C ILE A 101 7.37 9.30 0.27
N GLN A 102 7.94 8.11 0.07
CA GLN A 102 8.57 7.71 -1.17
C GLN A 102 7.53 7.02 -2.07
N PHE A 103 7.55 7.34 -3.36
CA PHE A 103 6.59 6.84 -4.33
C PHE A 103 7.28 6.01 -5.42
N PHE A 104 6.75 4.81 -5.66
CA PHE A 104 7.24 3.83 -6.62
C PHE A 104 6.14 3.53 -7.63
N PRO A 105 6.15 4.18 -8.80
CA PRO A 105 5.06 4.09 -9.76
C PRO A 105 4.96 2.71 -10.40
N TRP A 106 3.75 2.32 -10.80
CA TRP A 106 3.57 1.12 -11.62
C TRP A 106 4.29 1.26 -12.95
N ALA A 107 5.05 0.24 -13.35
CA ALA A 107 5.93 0.28 -14.52
C ALA A 107 5.21 0.61 -15.85
N HIS A 108 3.93 0.28 -15.96
CA HIS A 108 3.12 0.51 -17.17
C HIS A 108 2.41 1.87 -17.19
N LEU A 109 2.53 2.68 -16.14
CA LEU A 109 1.93 4.03 -16.11
C LEU A 109 2.88 5.06 -16.72
N THR A 110 2.40 5.77 -17.74
CA THR A 110 3.04 7.01 -18.21
C THR A 110 2.55 8.13 -17.32
N ILE A 111 3.34 8.48 -16.29
CA ILE A 111 2.94 9.52 -15.33
C ILE A 111 3.32 10.89 -15.88
N SER A 112 2.32 11.73 -16.17
CA SER A 112 2.54 13.14 -16.43
C SER A 112 2.83 13.90 -15.13
N PHE A 113 3.68 14.93 -15.21
CA PHE A 113 4.11 15.75 -14.06
C PHE A 113 2.94 16.30 -13.21
N SER A 114 1.81 16.63 -13.84
CA SER A 114 0.58 17.10 -13.17
C SER A 114 -0.05 16.07 -12.21
N THR A 115 0.20 14.78 -12.42
CA THR A 115 -0.32 13.71 -11.56
C THR A 115 0.58 13.51 -10.34
N MET A 116 1.89 13.77 -10.47
CA MET A 116 2.84 13.68 -9.35
C MET A 116 2.66 14.82 -8.35
N SER A 117 2.23 16.01 -8.80
CA SER A 117 2.02 17.16 -7.91
C SER A 117 0.85 17.01 -6.94
N ASN A 118 -0.03 16.04 -7.15
CA ASN A 118 -1.16 15.74 -6.25
C ASN A 118 -0.81 14.70 -5.19
N VAL A 119 0.39 14.10 -5.25
CA VAL A 119 0.88 13.27 -4.16
C VAL A 119 1.47 14.21 -3.12
N PRO A 120 0.98 14.21 -1.86
CA PRO A 120 1.61 14.98 -0.80
C PRO A 120 3.03 14.45 -0.58
N VAL A 121 4.03 15.25 -0.98
CA VAL A 121 5.46 15.03 -0.70
C VAL A 121 5.81 15.67 0.65
#